data_AF-A0AA86UYR2-F1
#
_entry.id   AF-A0AA86UYR2-F1
#
_cell.length_a   1.000
_cell.length_b   1.000
_cell.length_c   1.000
_cell.angle_alpha   90.00
_cell.angle_beta   90.00
_cell.angle_gamma   90.00
#
_symmetry.space_group_name_H-M   'P 1'
#
loop_
_entity.id
_entity.type
_entity.pdbx_description
1 polymer ?
#
loop_
_entity_poly.entity_id
_entity_poly.type
_entity_poly.pdbx_seq_one_letter_code
_entity_poly.pdbx_strand_id
1 'polypeptide(L)'
;MNLQLQQVVAMKTLIEGQPCWMLCKVIKLPEENETKYILEDITPEKDSVAKYEATIDSILLYPQPDLFIKKGQKLLTVWYETDQQSWTSILYPCTALEDYPQSEEPESIVLKVQFDGDSKFQYINVQWVIMMPE
;
A
#
# COMPACT_ATOMS: atom_id res chain seq x y z
N MET A 1 -6.06 7.60 -15.49
CA MET A 1 -6.58 6.71 -14.42
C MET A 1 -7.97 7.20 -14.04
N ASN A 2 -8.97 6.32 -13.94
CA ASN A 2 -10.34 6.69 -13.53
C ASN A 2 -10.64 6.01 -12.19
N LEU A 3 -10.70 6.78 -11.11
CA LEU A 3 -10.91 6.26 -9.75
C LEU A 3 -12.40 6.22 -9.41
N GLN A 4 -12.79 5.26 -8.57
CA GLN A 4 -14.18 5.08 -8.12
C GLN A 4 -14.30 5.35 -6.62
N LEU A 5 -15.50 5.74 -6.16
CA LEU A 5 -15.80 5.81 -4.73
C LEU A 5 -15.61 4.43 -4.08
N GLN A 6 -15.13 4.43 -2.83
CA GLN A 6 -14.76 3.26 -2.05
C GLN A 6 -13.60 2.42 -2.60
N GLN A 7 -12.99 2.80 -3.73
CA GLN A 7 -11.80 2.14 -4.23
C GLN A 7 -10.62 2.38 -3.28
N VAL A 8 -9.87 1.32 -2.96
CA VAL A 8 -8.61 1.44 -2.23
C VAL A 8 -7.49 1.78 -3.22
N VAL A 9 -6.63 2.72 -2.85
CA VAL A 9 -5.51 3.21 -3.62
C VAL A 9 -4.30 3.39 -2.72
N ALA A 10 -3.09 3.40 -3.29
CA ALA A 10 -1.92 3.88 -2.57
C ALA A 10 -1.74 5.37 -2.84
N MET A 11 -1.58 6.18 -1.80
CA MET A 11 -1.41 7.63 -1.87
C MET A 11 -0.05 8.02 -1.30
N LYS A 12 0.65 8.92 -2.00
CA LYS A 12 1.84 9.62 -1.49
C LYS A 12 1.41 10.79 -0.62
N THR A 13 1.90 10.83 0.63
CA THR A 13 1.59 11.89 1.59
C THR A 13 2.81 12.22 2.46
N LEU A 14 2.64 13.16 3.39
CA LEU A 14 3.62 13.48 4.43
C LEU A 14 3.08 13.05 5.80
N ILE A 15 3.75 12.12 6.46
CA ILE A 15 3.51 11.77 7.86
C ILE A 15 4.72 12.27 8.65
N GLU A 16 4.47 13.10 9.67
CA GLU A 16 5.53 13.74 10.48
C GLU A 16 6.60 14.49 9.64
N GLY A 17 6.18 15.03 8.48
CA GLY A 17 7.06 15.75 7.55
C GLY A 17 7.92 14.83 6.66
N GLN A 18 7.78 13.52 6.75
CA GLN A 18 8.47 12.56 5.89
C GLN A 18 7.57 12.05 4.77
N PRO A 19 8.06 11.94 3.53
CA PRO A 19 7.30 11.38 2.43
C PRO A 19 7.08 9.89 2.63
N CYS A 20 5.83 9.45 2.57
CA CYS A 20 5.45 8.04 2.67
C CYS A 20 4.34 7.70 1.69
N TRP A 21 4.18 6.41 1.45
CA TRP A 21 3.01 5.86 0.77
C TRP A 21 2.09 5.24 1.80
N MET A 22 0.78 5.38 1.62
CA MET A 22 -0.21 4.73 2.48
C MET A 22 -1.42 4.26 1.69
N LEU A 23 -2.07 3.21 2.16
CA LEU A 23 -3.33 2.73 1.61
C LEU A 23 -4.48 3.59 2.11
N CYS A 24 -5.28 4.09 1.18
CA CYS A 24 -6.47 4.87 1.48
C CYS A 24 -7.63 4.47 0.59
N LYS A 25 -8.83 4.73 1.07
CA LYS A 25 -10.09 4.55 0.36
C LYS A 25 -10.57 5.88 -0.20
N VAL A 26 -10.99 5.91 -1.46
CA VAL A 26 -11.54 7.12 -2.10
C VAL A 26 -12.94 7.41 -1.53
N ILE A 27 -13.11 8.55 -0.88
CA ILE A 27 -14.40 8.96 -0.29
C ILE A 27 -15.06 10.14 -1.01
N LYS A 28 -14.29 10.93 -1.76
CA LYS A 28 -14.81 11.98 -2.66
C LYS A 28 -14.01 12.01 -3.96
N LEU A 29 -14.71 12.06 -5.10
CA LEU A 29 -14.14 12.33 -6.41
C LEU A 29 -14.08 13.86 -6.64
N PRO A 30 -13.12 14.38 -7.42
CA PRO A 30 -13.09 15.79 -7.80
C PRO A 30 -14.38 16.18 -8.54
N GLU A 31 -14.96 17.32 -8.17
CA GLU A 31 -16.07 17.95 -8.91
C GLU A 31 -15.58 18.67 -10.18
N GLU A 32 -16.51 19.17 -10.98
CA GLU A 32 -16.21 20.00 -12.15
C GLU A 32 -15.42 21.24 -11.67
N ASN A 33 -14.14 21.33 -12.03
CA ASN A 33 -13.12 22.32 -11.62
C ASN A 33 -12.28 22.00 -10.36
N GLU A 34 -12.47 20.86 -9.71
CA GLU A 34 -11.55 20.37 -8.67
C GLU A 34 -10.50 19.42 -9.27
N THR A 35 -9.32 19.34 -8.66
CA THR A 35 -8.24 18.42 -9.06
C THR A 35 -7.90 17.39 -7.99
N LYS A 36 -8.55 17.50 -6.82
CA LYS A 36 -8.20 16.76 -5.61
C LYS A 36 -9.28 15.73 -5.27
N TYR A 37 -8.82 14.53 -4.98
CA TYR A 37 -9.59 13.47 -4.35
C TYR A 37 -9.55 13.66 -2.83
N ILE A 38 -10.62 13.26 -2.14
CA ILE A 38 -10.58 13.08 -0.69
C ILE A 38 -10.49 11.60 -0.40
N LEU A 39 -9.44 11.24 0.34
CA LEU A 39 -9.08 9.87 0.67
C LEU A 39 -9.14 9.66 2.18
N GLU A 40 -9.39 8.43 2.58
CA GLU A 40 -9.60 8.01 3.96
C GLU A 40 -8.67 6.85 4.31
N ASP A 41 -7.95 6.92 5.43
CA ASP A 41 -7.10 5.82 5.90
C ASP A 41 -7.90 4.52 6.07
N ILE A 42 -7.39 3.40 5.55
CA ILE A 42 -8.04 2.09 5.69
C ILE A 42 -7.84 1.44 7.07
N THR A 43 -6.82 1.86 7.83
CA THR A 43 -6.54 1.38 9.20
C THR A 43 -6.31 2.55 10.14
N PRO A 44 -7.35 3.34 10.48
CA PRO A 44 -7.17 4.52 11.32
C PRO A 44 -6.70 4.12 12.72
N GLU A 45 -5.65 4.78 13.21
CA GLU A 45 -5.05 4.51 14.53
C GLU A 45 -5.94 4.93 15.72
N LYS A 46 -7.05 5.65 15.50
CA LYS A 46 -7.95 6.21 16.55
C LYS A 46 -9.41 6.28 16.08
N ASP A 47 -10.33 6.59 17.00
CA ASP A 47 -11.77 6.87 16.74
C ASP A 47 -12.02 8.01 15.72
N SER A 48 -10.97 8.75 15.33
CA SER A 48 -11.03 9.73 14.26
C SER A 48 -10.40 9.17 12.99
N VAL A 49 -11.21 9.05 11.96
CA VAL A 49 -10.76 8.63 10.64
C VAL A 49 -10.00 9.77 9.95
N ALA A 50 -8.70 9.60 9.73
CA ALA A 50 -7.86 10.59 9.07
C ALA A 50 -8.23 10.72 7.59
N LYS A 51 -8.43 11.96 7.13
CA LYS A 51 -8.76 12.30 5.75
C LYS A 51 -7.63 13.07 5.10
N TYR A 52 -7.36 12.76 3.84
CA TYR A 52 -6.26 13.32 3.07
C TYR A 52 -6.77 13.87 1.74
N GLU A 53 -6.12 14.93 1.26
CA GLU A 53 -6.33 15.46 -0.08
C GLU A 53 -5.17 15.01 -0.99
N ALA A 54 -5.49 14.48 -2.16
CA ALA A 54 -4.47 14.07 -3.12
C ALA A 54 -4.87 14.42 -4.56
N THR A 55 -3.89 14.81 -5.37
CA THR A 55 -4.04 14.88 -6.83
C THR A 55 -3.80 13.51 -7.43
N ILE A 56 -4.22 13.33 -8.69
CA ILE A 56 -4.05 12.05 -9.40
C ILE A 56 -2.58 11.59 -9.47
N ASP A 57 -1.63 12.54 -9.54
CA ASP A 57 -0.19 12.26 -9.61
C ASP A 57 0.40 11.71 -8.30
N SER A 58 -0.31 11.90 -7.19
CA SER A 58 0.06 11.35 -5.88
C SER A 58 -0.63 10.02 -5.58
N ILE A 59 -1.34 9.43 -6.55
CA ILE A 59 -2.14 8.21 -6.35
C ILE A 59 -1.65 7.10 -7.29
N LEU A 60 -1.58 5.88 -6.77
CA LEU A 60 -1.35 4.66 -7.53
C LEU A 60 -2.52 3.69 -7.32
N LEU A 61 -2.84 2.93 -8.37
CA LEU A 61 -3.85 1.87 -8.28
C LEU A 61 -3.42 0.78 -7.30
N TYR A 62 -4.40 0.31 -6.52
CA TYR A 62 -4.30 -0.83 -5.63
C TYR A 62 -5.62 -1.63 -5.67
N PRO A 63 -5.59 -2.96 -5.56
CA PRO A 63 -4.41 -3.80 -5.70
C PRO A 63 -3.82 -3.69 -7.12
N GLN A 64 -2.57 -4.10 -7.30
CA GLN A 64 -1.95 -4.23 -8.62
C GLN A 64 -2.08 -5.70 -9.04
N PRO A 65 -3.08 -6.06 -9.88
CA PRO A 65 -3.22 -7.44 -10.32
C PRO A 65 -2.02 -7.84 -11.19
N ASP A 66 -1.75 -9.15 -11.24
CA ASP A 66 -0.75 -9.76 -12.13
C ASP A 66 0.69 -9.25 -11.93
N LEU A 67 1.05 -8.84 -10.70
CA LEU A 67 2.42 -8.47 -10.37
C LEU A 67 3.36 -9.66 -10.50
N PHE A 68 4.29 -9.57 -11.46
CA PHE A 68 5.41 -10.50 -11.55
C PHE A 68 6.60 -9.95 -10.76
N ILE A 69 6.85 -10.54 -9.59
CA ILE A 69 7.90 -10.11 -8.67
C ILE A 69 9.10 -11.03 -8.77
N LYS A 70 10.29 -10.44 -8.90
CA LYS A 70 11.57 -11.16 -8.92
C LYS A 70 12.28 -11.02 -7.58
N LYS A 71 13.08 -12.04 -7.25
CA LYS A 71 14.05 -11.95 -6.15
C LYS A 71 14.97 -10.74 -6.33
N GLY A 72 15.16 -9.98 -5.26
CA GLY A 72 15.97 -8.76 -5.21
C GLY A 72 15.20 -7.49 -5.61
N GLN A 73 13.95 -7.59 -6.03
CA GLN A 73 13.15 -6.45 -6.47
C GLN A 73 12.70 -5.58 -5.29
N LYS A 74 12.79 -4.26 -5.46
CA LYS A 74 12.28 -3.27 -4.51
C LYS A 74 10.79 -3.05 -4.68
N LEU A 75 10.07 -3.03 -3.58
CA LEU A 75 8.62 -2.99 -3.50
C LEU A 75 8.20 -2.12 -2.32
N LEU A 76 6.91 -1.82 -2.24
CA LEU A 76 6.27 -1.20 -1.09
C LEU A 76 5.17 -2.14 -0.58
N THR A 77 5.11 -2.33 0.74
CA THR A 77 4.06 -3.15 1.37
C THR A 77 3.76 -2.71 2.79
N VAL A 78 2.58 -3.07 3.29
CA VAL A 78 2.16 -2.89 4.69
C VAL A 78 3.08 -3.65 5.65
N TRP A 79 3.18 -3.16 6.88
CA TRP A 79 3.89 -3.79 7.98
C TRP A 79 2.90 -4.37 9.00
N TYR A 80 3.14 -5.59 9.45
CA TYR A 80 2.41 -6.13 10.60
C TYR A 80 3.13 -5.75 11.91
N GLU A 81 2.47 -4.94 12.73
CA GLU A 81 2.96 -4.55 14.05
C GLU A 81 2.64 -5.64 15.06
N THR A 82 3.67 -6.40 15.46
CA THR A 82 3.49 -7.57 16.33
C THR A 82 3.02 -7.19 17.72
N ASP A 83 3.45 -6.04 18.23
CA ASP A 83 3.14 -5.61 19.59
C ASP A 83 1.66 -5.22 19.73
N GLN A 84 1.07 -4.69 18.65
CA GLN A 84 -0.33 -4.27 18.60
C GLN A 84 -1.25 -5.31 17.93
N GLN A 85 -0.67 -6.38 17.36
CA GLN A 85 -1.35 -7.40 16.55
C GLN A 85 -2.18 -6.80 15.41
N SER A 86 -1.69 -5.72 14.80
CA SER A 86 -2.42 -4.94 13.78
C SER A 86 -1.58 -4.73 12.52
N TRP A 87 -2.26 -4.56 11.39
CA TRP A 87 -1.64 -4.11 10.15
C TRP A 87 -1.66 -2.58 10.09
N THR A 88 -0.58 -1.99 9.58
CA THR A 88 -0.54 -0.56 9.24
C THR A 88 -1.09 -0.31 7.85
N SER A 89 -1.55 0.90 7.57
CA SER A 89 -1.87 1.36 6.21
C SER A 89 -0.66 1.96 5.51
N ILE A 90 0.37 2.38 6.26
CA ILE A 90 1.64 2.88 5.70
C ILE A 90 2.35 1.74 4.97
N LEU A 91 2.84 2.04 3.77
CA LEU A 91 3.60 1.15 2.93
C LEU A 91 5.09 1.46 3.06
N TYR A 92 5.85 0.47 3.49
CA TYR A 92 7.29 0.59 3.73
C TYR A 92 8.09 -0.07 2.61
N PRO A 93 9.26 0.51 2.27
CA PRO A 93 10.16 -0.07 1.28
C PRO A 93 10.72 -1.40 1.75
N CYS A 94 10.66 -2.39 0.87
CA CYS A 94 11.19 -3.72 1.14
C CYS A 94 11.81 -4.34 -0.11
N THR A 95 12.53 -5.42 0.10
CA THR A 95 13.15 -6.23 -0.94
C THR A 95 12.54 -7.64 -0.93
N ALA A 96 12.02 -8.10 -2.06
CA ALA A 96 11.58 -9.48 -2.21
C ALA A 96 12.77 -10.44 -2.15
N LEU A 97 12.75 -11.41 -1.25
CA LEU A 97 13.81 -12.39 -1.09
C LEU A 97 13.48 -13.72 -1.76
N GLU A 98 12.21 -14.13 -1.67
CA GLU A 98 11.71 -15.42 -2.15
C GLU A 98 10.17 -15.35 -2.28
N ASP A 99 9.62 -16.08 -3.25
CA ASP A 99 8.20 -16.28 -3.45
C ASP A 99 7.80 -17.74 -3.16
N TYR A 100 6.63 -17.91 -2.55
CA TYR A 100 6.03 -19.19 -2.21
C TYR A 100 4.65 -19.24 -2.86
N PRO A 101 4.56 -19.71 -4.12
CA PRO A 101 3.27 -19.91 -4.78
C PRO A 101 2.47 -21.00 -4.06
N GLN A 102 1.17 -20.78 -3.87
CA GLN A 102 0.28 -21.79 -3.32
C GLN A 102 -0.32 -22.64 -4.43
N SER A 103 -0.12 -23.95 -4.37
CA SER A 103 -0.56 -24.89 -5.41
C SER A 103 -2.07 -24.91 -5.62
N GLU A 104 -2.84 -24.64 -4.55
CA GLU A 104 -4.30 -24.68 -4.54
C GLU A 104 -4.95 -23.33 -4.87
N GLU A 105 -4.22 -22.23 -4.66
CA GLU A 105 -4.64 -20.85 -4.93
C GLU A 105 -3.49 -20.11 -5.63
N PRO A 106 -3.32 -20.26 -6.96
CA PRO A 106 -2.19 -19.69 -7.69
C PRO A 106 -2.07 -18.17 -7.58
N GLU A 107 -3.19 -17.48 -7.38
CA GLU A 107 -3.29 -16.04 -7.11
C GLU A 107 -2.84 -15.64 -5.70
N SER A 108 -2.67 -16.59 -4.79
CA SER A 108 -2.26 -16.39 -3.39
C SER A 108 -0.75 -16.64 -3.24
N ILE A 109 0.06 -15.83 -3.91
CA ILE A 109 1.52 -15.90 -3.79
C ILE A 109 1.93 -15.19 -2.50
N VAL A 110 2.66 -15.89 -1.63
CA VAL A 110 3.26 -15.30 -0.43
C VAL A 110 4.72 -14.97 -0.72
N LEU A 111 5.13 -13.74 -0.41
CA LEU A 111 6.51 -13.28 -0.53
C LEU A 111 7.16 -13.24 0.84
N LYS A 112 8.40 -13.71 0.93
CA LYS A 112 9.30 -13.32 2.01
C LYS A 112 9.98 -12.02 1.63
N VAL A 113 9.76 -11.00 2.43
CA VAL A 113 10.30 -9.65 2.22
C VAL A 113 11.19 -9.25 3.39
N GLN A 114 12.22 -8.45 3.09
CA GLN A 114 13.03 -7.75 4.09
C GLN A 114 12.81 -6.25 3.94
N PHE A 115 12.41 -5.59 5.02
CA PHE A 115 12.21 -4.15 5.03
C PHE A 115 13.54 -3.41 5.12
N ASP A 116 13.62 -2.26 4.46
CA ASP A 116 14.84 -1.46 4.45
C ASP A 116 15.12 -0.89 5.85
N GLY A 117 16.32 -1.16 6.38
CA GLY A 117 16.70 -0.74 7.73
C GLY A 117 16.34 -1.72 8.84
N ASP A 118 15.64 -2.83 8.54
CA ASP A 118 15.37 -3.91 9.49
C ASP A 118 16.11 -5.22 9.12
N SER A 119 16.53 -5.95 10.14
CA SER A 119 17.12 -7.29 10.01
C SER A 119 16.09 -8.41 9.92
N LYS A 120 14.84 -8.13 10.31
CA LYS A 120 13.72 -9.07 10.29
C LYS A 120 13.12 -9.18 8.89
N PHE A 121 12.53 -10.34 8.62
CA PHE A 121 11.72 -10.58 7.43
C PHE A 121 10.27 -10.79 7.83
N GLN A 122 9.35 -10.48 6.91
CA GLN A 122 7.94 -10.82 7.04
C GLN A 122 7.47 -11.61 5.81
N TYR A 123 6.37 -12.35 5.98
CA TYR A 123 5.70 -13.06 4.90
C TYR A 123 4.42 -12.31 4.54
N ILE A 124 4.35 -11.82 3.31
CA ILE A 124 3.31 -10.92 2.84
C ILE A 124 2.65 -11.52 1.60
N ASN A 125 1.32 -11.56 1.55
CA ASN A 125 0.62 -11.94 0.32
C ASN A 125 0.78 -10.85 -0.74
N VAL A 126 1.09 -11.23 -1.98
CA VAL A 126 1.37 -10.32 -3.12
C VAL A 126 0.27 -9.28 -3.35
N GLN A 127 -0.98 -9.56 -2.96
CA GLN A 127 -2.10 -8.62 -3.05
C GLN A 127 -1.90 -7.34 -2.22
N TRP A 128 -1.04 -7.38 -1.20
CA TRP A 128 -0.71 -6.25 -0.33
C TRP A 128 0.51 -5.45 -0.79
N VAL A 129 1.07 -5.82 -1.93
CA VAL A 129 2.29 -5.25 -2.48
C VAL A 129 1.96 -4.32 -3.63
N ILE A 130 2.70 -3.22 -3.70
CA ILE A 130 2.77 -2.41 -4.92
C ILE A 130 4.22 -2.31 -5.38
N MET A 131 4.39 -2.11 -6.68
CA MET A 131 5.68 -1.75 -7.27
C MET A 131 6.17 -0.43 -6.69
N MET A 132 7.46 -0.36 -6.39
CA MET A 132 8.09 0.91 -6.08
C MET A 132 7.95 1.84 -7.31
N PRO A 133 7.30 3.01 -7.17
CA PRO A 133 7.18 3.97 -8.27
C PRO A 133 8.56 4.55 -8.60
N GLU A 134 8.77 4.86 -9.89
CA GLU A 134 10.00 5.51 -10.40
C GLU A 134 10.18 6.95 -9.90
#